data_AF-A0A9P1PUZ8-F1
#
_entry.id   AF-A0A9P1PUZ8-F1
#
_cell.length_a   1.000
_cell.length_b   1.000
_cell.length_c   1.000
_cell.angle_alpha   90.00
_cell.angle_beta   90.00
_cell.angle_gamma   90.00
#
_symmetry.space_group_name_H-M   'P 1'
#
loop_
_entity.id
_entity.type
_entity.pdbx_description
1 polymer ?
#
loop_
_entity_poly.entity_id
_entity_poly.type
_entity_poly.pdbx_seq_one_letter_code
_entity_poly.pdbx_strand_id
1 'polypeptide(L)'
;MRNKRRKVLKSSQDGGFSGDGMATIKVFCTACGARMHNRKSVWQAPQLANLYYTCTNVECSETSVYELTRSHTVSPSGLGDKGLIKALLERLRPDEKQMALNLLQGQPG
;
A
#
# COMPACT_ATOMS: atom_id res chain seq x y z
N MET A 1 31.10 25.68 -18.50
CA MET A 1 30.58 24.30 -18.67
C MET A 1 29.05 24.35 -18.70
N ARG A 2 28.42 24.08 -19.85
CA ARG A 2 26.97 24.22 -20.08
C ARG A 2 26.21 23.17 -19.27
N ASN A 3 25.33 23.64 -18.38
CA ASN A 3 24.40 22.83 -17.61
C ASN A 3 23.43 22.13 -18.57
N LYS A 4 23.73 20.88 -18.96
CA LYS A 4 22.87 20.08 -19.85
C LYS A 4 21.57 19.77 -19.09
N ARG A 5 20.52 20.55 -19.37
CA ARG A 5 19.16 20.26 -18.90
C ARG A 5 18.81 18.82 -19.28
N ARG A 6 18.70 17.93 -18.29
CA ARG A 6 18.26 16.55 -18.48
C ARG A 6 16.87 16.60 -19.13
N LYS A 7 16.73 16.03 -20.32
CA LYS A 7 15.44 15.87 -21.00
C LYS A 7 14.69 14.73 -20.30
N VAL A 8 14.00 15.05 -19.21
CA VAL A 8 13.16 14.11 -18.46
C VAL A 8 11.80 14.03 -19.15
N LEU A 9 11.29 12.82 -19.36
CA LEU A 9 9.90 12.61 -19.79
C LEU A 9 8.96 13.29 -18.79
N LYS A 10 8.22 14.32 -19.22
CA LYS A 10 7.16 14.92 -18.42
C LYS A 10 6.08 13.86 -18.18
N SER A 11 5.96 13.39 -16.95
CA SER A 11 4.72 12.75 -16.51
C SER A 11 3.66 13.84 -16.45
N SER A 12 2.62 13.78 -17.30
CA SER A 12 1.45 14.65 -17.15
C SER A 12 0.92 14.49 -15.74
N GLN A 13 1.01 15.55 -14.95
CA GLN A 13 0.17 15.76 -13.78
C GLN A 13 -0.70 16.95 -14.14
N ASP A 14 -1.77 16.67 -14.87
CA ASP A 14 -2.81 17.66 -15.10
C ASP A 14 -3.76 17.65 -13.91
N GLY A 15 -3.85 18.82 -13.25
CA GLY A 15 -5.08 19.28 -12.61
C GLY A 15 -5.35 18.85 -11.16
N GLY A 16 -4.95 19.71 -10.22
CA GLY A 16 -5.82 20.16 -9.12
C GLY A 16 -6.26 19.14 -8.06
N PHE A 17 -5.57 19.15 -6.92
CA PHE A 17 -6.11 19.43 -5.58
C PHE A 17 -4.90 19.48 -4.64
N SER A 18 -4.76 20.56 -3.87
CA SER A 18 -3.70 20.72 -2.88
C SER A 18 -3.99 19.82 -1.67
N GLY A 19 -3.74 18.52 -1.83
CA GLY A 19 -3.66 17.55 -0.75
C GLY A 19 -2.39 16.74 -1.00
N ASP A 20 -1.61 16.51 0.05
CA ASP A 20 -0.36 15.74 0.00
C ASP A 20 -0.49 14.54 -0.95
N GLY A 21 0.25 14.57 -2.05
CA GLY A 21 0.08 13.63 -3.14
C GLY A 21 0.16 12.19 -2.65
N MET A 22 -0.77 11.33 -3.11
CA MET A 22 -0.80 9.92 -2.76
C MET A 22 0.61 9.30 -2.87
N ALA A 23 1.07 8.69 -1.77
CA ALA A 23 2.39 8.07 -1.73
C ALA A 23 2.49 7.01 -2.85
N THR A 24 3.29 7.32 -3.86
CA THR A 24 3.51 6.44 -5.01
C THR A 24 4.83 5.69 -4.83
N ILE A 25 4.86 4.41 -5.18
CA ILE A 25 6.10 3.60 -5.17
C ILE A 25 7.11 4.24 -6.12
N LYS A 26 8.25 4.67 -5.57
CA LYS A 26 9.37 5.25 -6.32
C LYS A 26 10.38 4.15 -6.66
N VAL A 27 10.49 3.82 -7.94
CA VAL A 27 11.49 2.88 -8.46
C VAL A 27 12.61 3.66 -9.16
N PHE A 28 13.85 3.18 -9.04
CA PHE A 28 15.02 3.76 -9.67
C PHE A 28 15.65 2.77 -10.65
N CYS A 29 16.13 3.30 -11.78
CA CYS A 29 16.80 2.51 -12.80
C CYS A 29 18.18 2.05 -12.30
N THR A 30 18.47 0.76 -12.42
CA THR A 30 19.74 0.16 -12.04
C THR A 30 20.91 0.60 -12.93
N ALA A 31 20.65 0.91 -14.21
CA ALA A 31 21.68 1.33 -15.16
C ALA A 31 22.13 2.79 -14.99
N CYS A 32 21.20 3.73 -14.73
CA CYS A 32 21.52 5.16 -14.71
C CYS A 32 21.10 5.92 -13.44
N GLY A 33 20.47 5.25 -12.48
CA GLY A 33 19.99 5.85 -11.22
C GLY A 33 18.83 6.84 -11.38
N ALA A 34 18.35 7.08 -12.60
CA ALA A 34 17.21 7.94 -12.84
C ALA A 34 15.92 7.31 -12.30
N ARG A 35 14.95 8.14 -11.93
CA ARG A 35 13.61 7.66 -11.53
C ARG A 35 12.98 6.91 -12.69
N MET A 36 12.27 5.83 -12.40
CA MET A 36 11.41 5.15 -13.36
C MET A 36 9.95 5.57 -13.12
N HIS A 37 9.15 5.62 -14.18
CA HIS A 37 7.72 5.86 -14.07
C HIS A 37 6.95 4.57 -14.37
N ASN A 38 5.87 4.34 -13.64
CA ASN A 38 4.98 3.20 -13.87
C ASN A 38 4.12 3.49 -15.12
N ARG A 39 4.15 2.58 -16.09
CA ARG A 39 3.35 2.59 -17.32
C ARG A 39 2.02 1.86 -17.15
N LYS A 40 2.07 0.71 -16.47
CA LYS A 40 0.96 -0.24 -16.38
C LYS A 40 1.15 -1.13 -15.17
N SER A 41 0.06 -1.36 -14.45
CA SER A 41 -0.04 -2.38 -13.40
C SER A 41 -0.98 -3.48 -13.89
N VAL A 42 -0.50 -4.72 -13.94
CA VAL A 42 -1.28 -5.90 -14.31
C VAL A 42 -1.44 -6.79 -13.08
N TRP A 43 -2.65 -6.83 -12.53
CA TRP A 43 -2.98 -7.73 -11.42
C TRP A 43 -3.20 -9.14 -11.94
N GLN A 44 -2.44 -10.10 -11.42
CA GLN A 44 -2.60 -11.52 -11.73
C GLN A 44 -3.45 -12.22 -10.67
N ALA A 45 -3.33 -11.78 -9.41
CA ALA A 45 -4.11 -12.24 -8.28
C ALA A 45 -4.31 -11.10 -7.27
N PRO A 46 -5.18 -11.22 -6.27
CA PRO A 46 -5.42 -10.15 -5.29
C PRO A 46 -4.18 -9.67 -4.51
N GLN A 47 -3.11 -10.46 -4.49
CA GLN A 47 -1.88 -10.18 -3.75
C GLN A 47 -0.63 -10.14 -4.63
N LEU A 48 -0.79 -10.24 -5.96
CA LEU A 48 0.29 -10.33 -6.94
C LEU A 48 0.01 -9.43 -8.14
N ALA A 49 0.93 -8.52 -8.44
CA ALA A 49 0.87 -7.65 -9.60
C ALA A 49 2.21 -7.50 -10.31
N ASN A 50 2.16 -7.45 -11.64
CA ASN A 50 3.30 -7.08 -12.48
C ASN A 50 3.22 -5.60 -12.84
N LEU A 51 4.25 -4.84 -12.48
CA LEU A 51 4.36 -3.40 -12.69
C LEU A 51 5.40 -3.11 -13.77
N TYR A 52 4.97 -2.45 -14.84
CA TYR A 52 5.84 -2.07 -15.96
C TYR A 52 6.41 -0.69 -15.71
N TYR A 53 7.72 -0.60 -15.54
CA TYR A 53 8.41 0.65 -15.30
C TYR A 53 9.32 1.01 -16.46
N THR A 54 9.28 2.28 -16.89
CA THR A 54 10.22 2.81 -17.90
C THR A 54 11.05 3.93 -17.28
N CYS A 55 12.36 3.88 -17.51
CA CYS A 55 13.32 4.91 -17.09
C CYS A 55 12.93 6.29 -17.65
N THR A 56 12.98 7.32 -16.79
CA THR A 56 12.67 8.70 -17.21
C THR A 56 13.83 9.38 -17.94
N ASN A 57 15.06 8.86 -17.82
CA ASN A 57 16.19 9.31 -18.61
C ASN A 57 16.04 8.76 -20.04
N VAL A 58 15.79 9.65 -20.99
CA VAL A 58 15.55 9.33 -22.40
C VAL A 58 16.73 8.60 -23.04
N GLU A 59 17.96 8.86 -22.61
CA GLU A 59 19.15 8.16 -23.14
C GLU A 59 19.23 6.70 -22.68
N CYS A 60 18.73 6.40 -21.48
CA CYS A 60 18.69 5.04 -20.96
C CYS A 60 17.44 4.31 -21.44
N SER A 61 16.26 4.91 -21.29
CA SER A 61 14.95 4.42 -21.76
C SER A 61 14.58 2.97 -21.42
N GLU A 62 15.34 2.34 -20.51
CA GLU A 62 15.15 0.94 -20.15
C GLU A 62 13.75 0.72 -19.56
N THR A 63 13.09 -0.35 -20.03
CA THR A 63 11.78 -0.77 -19.54
C THR A 63 11.91 -2.13 -18.90
N SER A 64 11.52 -2.23 -17.64
CA SER A 64 11.64 -3.44 -16.84
C SER A 64 10.31 -3.75 -16.15
N VAL A 65 10.06 -5.04 -15.90
CA VAL A 65 8.87 -5.50 -15.17
C VAL A 65 9.29 -5.82 -13.74
N TYR A 66 8.52 -5.33 -12.77
CA TYR A 66 8.69 -5.58 -11.35
C TYR A 66 7.49 -6.35 -10.81
N GLU A 67 7.75 -7.36 -9.98
CA GLU A 67 6.69 -8.08 -9.28
C GLU A 67 6.41 -7.40 -7.93
N LEU A 68 5.15 -7.08 -7.68
CA LEU A 68 4.65 -6.59 -6.39
C LEU A 68 3.83 -7.69 -5.73
N THR A 69 4.36 -8.20 -4.62
CA THR A 69 3.75 -9.30 -3.86
C THR A 69 3.57 -8.90 -2.39
N ARG A 70 2.38 -9.16 -1.84
CA ARG A 70 2.12 -8.94 -0.40
C ARG A 70 2.81 -10.04 0.41
N SER A 71 3.75 -9.66 1.29
CA SER A 71 4.49 -10.62 2.12
C SER A 71 3.71 -11.03 3.37
N HIS A 72 3.49 -10.11 4.31
CA HIS A 72 2.77 -10.35 5.55
C HIS A 72 2.08 -9.07 6.02
N THR A 73 1.27 -9.20 7.07
CA THR A 73 0.52 -8.09 7.66
C THR A 73 1.22 -7.67 8.94
N VAL A 74 1.77 -6.45 8.98
CA VAL A 74 2.41 -5.89 10.18
C VAL A 74 1.36 -5.46 11.21
N SER A 75 0.22 -4.95 10.76
CA SER A 75 -0.91 -4.58 11.61
C SER A 75 -2.19 -5.07 10.94
N PRO A 76 -2.97 -5.96 11.59
CA PRO A 76 -4.16 -6.55 10.98
C PRO A 76 -5.20 -5.47 10.68
N SER A 77 -6.03 -5.73 9.66
CA SER A 77 -7.16 -4.86 9.34
C SER A 77 -8.25 -5.01 10.40
N GLY A 78 -8.74 -3.90 10.95
CA GLY A 78 -9.89 -3.89 11.87
C GLY A 78 -11.22 -4.32 11.23
N LEU A 79 -11.25 -4.52 9.91
CA LEU A 79 -12.40 -5.10 9.21
C LEU A 79 -12.50 -6.63 9.39
N GLY A 80 -11.43 -7.28 9.87
CA GLY A 80 -11.37 -8.73 10.09
C GLY A 80 -11.98 -9.22 11.41
N ASP A 81 -12.27 -8.32 12.35
CA ASP A 81 -12.50 -8.67 13.76
C ASP A 81 -13.96 -8.92 14.14
N LYS A 82 -14.85 -9.21 13.18
CA LYS A 82 -16.21 -9.67 13.50
C LYS A 82 -16.23 -10.96 14.33
N GLY A 83 -15.12 -11.70 14.34
CA GLY A 83 -14.93 -12.90 15.16
C GLY A 83 -14.20 -12.68 16.48
N LEU A 84 -13.49 -11.55 16.69
CA LEU A 84 -12.64 -11.38 17.88
C LEU A 84 -13.47 -11.27 19.16
N ILE A 85 -14.50 -10.42 19.14
CA ILE A 85 -15.42 -10.26 20.27
C ILE A 85 -16.14 -11.59 20.55
N LYS A 86 -16.57 -12.30 19.49
CA LYS A 86 -17.21 -13.60 19.63
C LYS A 86 -16.27 -14.66 20.22
N ALA A 87 -15.03 -14.73 19.75
CA ALA A 87 -14.01 -15.66 20.24
C ALA A 87 -13.57 -15.36 21.68
N LEU A 88 -13.55 -14.07 22.07
CA LEU A 88 -13.33 -13.65 23.45
C LEU A 88 -14.50 -14.10 24.33
N LEU A 89 -15.74 -13.84 23.91
CA LEU A 89 -16.93 -14.27 24.65
C LEU A 89 -17.01 -15.79 24.78
N GLU A 90 -16.68 -16.57 23.75
CA GLU A 90 -16.72 -18.04 23.80
C GLU A 90 -15.76 -18.64 24.82
N ARG A 91 -14.63 -17.97 25.11
CA ARG A 91 -13.62 -18.43 26.09
C ARG A 91 -13.96 -18.09 27.54
N LEU A 92 -14.89 -17.17 27.78
CA LEU A 92 -15.31 -16.81 29.13
C LEU A 92 -16.17 -17.91 29.77
N ARG A 93 -15.98 -18.12 31.07
CA ARG A 93 -16.88 -18.94 31.88
C ARG A 93 -18.28 -18.29 31.94
N PRO A 94 -19.35 -19.05 32.21
CA PRO A 94 -20.72 -18.52 32.23
C PRO A 94 -20.87 -17.28 33.13
N ASP A 95 -20.21 -17.32 34.30
CA ASP A 95 -20.22 -16.28 35.32
C ASP A 95 -19.49 -15.01 34.82
N GLU A 96 -18.37 -15.19 34.13
CA GLU A 96 -17.57 -14.10 33.54
C GLU A 96 -18.28 -13.46 32.33
N LYS A 97 -19.09 -14.21 31.59
CA LYS A 97 -19.93 -13.67 30.52
C LYS A 97 -20.97 -12.71 31.06
N GLN A 98 -21.59 -13.06 32.20
CA GLN A 98 -22.57 -12.21 32.85
C GLN A 98 -21.94 -10.91 33.37
N MET A 99 -20.74 -11.01 33.95
CA MET A 99 -19.96 -9.84 34.36
C MET A 99 -19.59 -8.95 33.16
N ALA A 100 -19.14 -9.54 32.05
CA ALA A 100 -18.84 -8.82 30.82
C ALA A 100 -20.08 -8.11 30.25
N LEU A 101 -21.25 -8.75 30.29
CA LEU A 101 -22.52 -8.13 29.89
C LEU A 101 -22.89 -6.92 30.76
N ASN A 102 -22.77 -7.05 32.09
CA ASN A 102 -23.05 -5.95 33.02
C ASN A 102 -22.13 -4.74 32.76
N LEU A 103 -20.83 -5.00 32.54
CA LEU A 103 -19.84 -3.97 32.20
C LEU A 103 -20.17 -3.26 30.88
N LEU A 104 -20.57 -4.00 29.85
CA LEU A 104 -20.96 -3.42 28.55
C LEU A 104 -22.26 -2.61 28.62
N GLN A 105 -23.16 -2.97 29.53
CA GLN A 105 -24.43 -2.26 29.78
C GLN A 105 -24.27 -1.06 30.73
N GLY A 106 -23.06 -0.79 31.23
CA GLY A 106 -22.81 0.31 32.16
C GLY A 106 -23.45 0.12 33.54
N GLN A 107 -23.81 -1.12 33.90
CA GLN A 107 -24.26 -1.43 35.26
C GLN A 107 -23.04 -1.67 36.16
N PRO A 108 -23.00 -1.10 37.38
CA PRO A 108 -21.94 -1.41 38.33
C PRO A 108 -21.99 -2.92 38.62
N GLY A 109 -20.83 -3.57 38.47
CA GLY A 109 -20.64 -5.01 38.65
C GLY A 109 -20.88 -5.49 40.07
#